data_AF-A0A1I4LKI9-F1
#
_entry.id   AF-A0A1I4LKI9-F1
#
_cell.length_a   1.000
_cell.length_b   1.000
_cell.length_c   1.000
_cell.angle_alpha   90.00
_cell.angle_beta   90.00
_cell.angle_gamma   90.00
#
_symmetry.space_group_name_H-M   'P 1'
#
loop_
_entity.id
_entity.type
_entity.pdbx_description
1 polymer ?
#
loop_
_entity_poly.entity_id
_entity_poly.type
_entity_poly.pdbx_seq_one_letter_code
_entity_poly.pdbx_strand_id
1 'polypeptide(L)'
;MNPEDRDRLDREYNARASVPSFEAEYARYVAASAEAVSRLERVADLVYDAPSGQTLDLYPAGPGSPLFLWIHGGYWRALSKDDNAFPALGLVPNGVSVAVMNYALAPAVTLDEIVRQTRAALAWLHAEAARYRIEERRIHVGGSSAGGHLGGMLLAGGWHGAFGVPEDVVASGLLLSGLMDLEPLIHTHINAWMRLDPESARRNSPLHALPERSRARLLASVGGLESDAFKDQTERYLRAWTGAGHAGRRIAMPGYNHFDIALSLREPDGTLARAVAALC
;
A
#
# COMPACT_ATOMS: atom_id res chain seq x y z
N MET A 1 -17.78 24.13 -5.19
CA MET A 1 -16.91 24.22 -4.00
C MET A 1 -16.37 25.64 -3.91
N ASN A 2 -16.46 26.29 -2.75
CA ASN A 2 -15.92 27.64 -2.58
C ASN A 2 -14.37 27.58 -2.42
N PRO A 3 -13.65 28.71 -2.52
CA PRO A 3 -12.20 28.73 -2.37
C PRO A 3 -11.70 28.27 -0.99
N GLU A 4 -12.40 28.62 0.09
CA GLU A 4 -11.99 28.26 1.46
C GLU A 4 -12.02 26.74 1.71
N ASP A 5 -13.02 26.05 1.16
CA ASP A 5 -13.14 24.60 1.20
C ASP A 5 -12.00 23.93 0.41
N ARG A 6 -11.64 24.50 -0.73
CA ARG A 6 -10.51 24.02 -1.55
C ARG A 6 -9.19 24.15 -0.79
N ASP A 7 -8.92 25.32 -0.22
CA ASP A 7 -7.70 25.57 0.55
C ASP A 7 -7.60 24.67 1.79
N ARG A 8 -8.75 24.40 2.43
CA ARG A 8 -8.82 23.42 3.54
C ARG A 8 -8.43 22.04 3.04
N LEU A 9 -9.04 21.55 1.96
CA LEU A 9 -8.71 20.23 1.41
C LEU A 9 -7.24 20.15 0.98
N ASP A 10 -6.70 21.21 0.40
CA ASP A 10 -5.29 21.26 0.01
C ASP A 10 -4.35 21.10 1.20
N ARG A 11 -4.63 21.76 2.33
CA ARG A 11 -3.85 21.56 3.57
C ARG A 11 -4.02 20.16 4.13
N GLU A 12 -5.26 19.67 4.21
CA GLU A 12 -5.58 18.36 4.77
C GLU A 12 -4.91 17.20 4.02
N TYR A 13 -4.77 17.30 2.69
CA TYR A 13 -4.11 16.28 1.88
C TYR A 13 -2.62 16.56 1.62
N ASN A 14 -2.04 17.64 2.16
CA ASN A 14 -0.61 17.91 2.01
C ASN A 14 0.21 17.21 3.11
N ALA A 15 0.44 15.91 2.93
CA ALA A 15 1.25 15.10 3.84
C ALA A 15 2.68 15.68 4.04
N ARG A 16 3.30 16.24 3.00
CA ARG A 16 4.66 16.81 3.13
C ARG A 16 4.70 18.02 4.06
N ALA A 17 3.66 18.85 4.03
CA ALA A 17 3.54 20.01 4.91
C ALA A 17 3.10 19.64 6.34
N SER A 18 2.75 18.37 6.61
CA SER A 18 2.37 17.92 7.95
C SER A 18 3.57 17.58 8.84
N VAL A 19 4.79 17.66 8.33
CA VAL A 19 6.03 17.40 9.09
C VAL A 19 7.00 18.56 8.99
N PRO A 20 7.93 18.72 9.96
CA PRO A 20 8.91 19.81 9.93
C PRO A 20 9.88 19.73 8.73
N SER A 21 10.24 18.53 8.28
CA SER A 21 11.06 18.31 7.10
C SER A 21 10.74 16.98 6.43
N PHE A 22 10.20 17.04 5.23
CA PHE A 22 9.97 15.86 4.40
C PHE A 22 11.28 15.20 3.99
N GLU A 23 12.32 16.00 3.73
CA GLU A 23 13.64 15.55 3.31
C GLU A 23 14.30 14.71 4.40
N ALA A 24 14.14 15.08 5.67
CA ALA A 24 14.62 14.28 6.80
C ALA A 24 13.89 12.94 6.90
N GLU A 25 12.56 12.93 6.74
CA GLU A 25 11.79 11.67 6.73
C GLU A 25 12.17 10.77 5.55
N TYR A 26 12.34 11.36 4.37
CA TYR A 26 12.77 10.66 3.17
C TYR A 26 14.18 10.09 3.29
N ALA A 27 15.13 10.84 3.88
CA ALA A 27 16.47 10.35 4.14
C ALA A 27 16.46 9.11 5.06
N ARG A 28 15.54 9.04 6.04
CA ARG A 28 15.37 7.86 6.89
C ARG A 28 14.86 6.65 6.11
N TYR A 29 13.96 6.84 5.15
CA TYR A 29 13.48 5.79 4.24
C TYR A 29 14.61 5.21 3.40
N VAL A 30 15.41 6.10 2.78
CA VAL A 30 16.57 5.72 1.97
C VAL A 30 17.59 4.95 2.81
N ALA A 31 17.93 5.46 4.00
CA ALA A 31 18.90 4.80 4.89
C ALA A 31 18.44 3.40 5.32
N ALA A 32 17.17 3.26 5.74
CA ALA A 32 16.62 1.96 6.16
C ALA A 32 16.46 0.99 4.97
N SER A 33 16.14 1.49 3.78
CA SER A 33 16.05 0.65 2.58
C SER A 33 17.42 0.18 2.11
N ALA A 34 18.43 1.04 2.14
CA ALA A 34 19.82 0.66 1.89
C ALA A 34 20.32 -0.38 2.89
N GLU A 35 19.94 -0.25 4.16
CA GLU A 35 20.22 -1.26 5.17
C GLU A 35 19.59 -2.61 4.81
N ALA A 36 18.30 -2.65 4.44
CA ALA A 36 17.62 -3.87 3.99
C ALA A 36 18.35 -4.55 2.83
N VAL A 37 18.72 -3.77 1.81
CA VAL A 37 19.45 -4.25 0.62
C VAL A 37 20.83 -4.81 0.98
N SER A 38 21.53 -4.21 1.94
CA SER A 38 22.87 -4.65 2.33
C SER A 38 22.89 -5.87 3.26
N ARG A 39 21.83 -6.08 4.04
CA ARG A 39 21.79 -7.10 5.12
C ARG A 39 21.04 -8.37 4.74
N LEU A 40 20.06 -8.28 3.85
CA LEU A 40 19.13 -9.38 3.57
C LEU A 40 19.44 -10.02 2.21
N GLU A 41 19.07 -11.30 2.08
CA GLU A 41 18.99 -11.93 0.75
C GLU A 41 17.96 -11.17 -0.10
N ARG A 42 18.30 -10.95 -1.37
CA ARG A 42 17.47 -10.21 -2.31
C ARG A 42 17.55 -10.85 -3.70
N VAL A 43 16.38 -11.07 -4.29
CA VAL A 43 16.24 -11.31 -5.72
C VAL A 43 15.72 -10.03 -6.36
N ALA A 44 16.58 -9.36 -7.11
CA ALA A 44 16.35 -8.01 -7.61
C ALA A 44 15.64 -7.97 -8.97
N ASP A 45 14.93 -6.87 -9.21
CA ASP A 45 14.49 -6.40 -10.52
C ASP A 45 13.69 -7.45 -11.31
N LEU A 46 12.82 -8.16 -10.60
CA LEU A 46 11.92 -9.15 -11.17
C LEU A 46 10.82 -8.44 -11.96
N VAL A 47 10.84 -8.57 -13.27
CA VAL A 47 9.83 -7.98 -14.17
C VAL A 47 8.51 -8.72 -14.00
N TYR A 48 7.52 -8.06 -13.41
CA TYR A 48 6.20 -8.65 -13.17
C TYR A 48 5.17 -8.31 -14.26
N ASP A 49 5.42 -7.25 -15.04
CA ASP A 49 4.53 -6.80 -16.11
C ASP A 49 5.36 -6.45 -17.34
N ALA A 50 5.51 -7.43 -18.24
CA ALA A 50 6.32 -7.28 -19.45
C ALA A 50 5.95 -6.07 -20.33
N PRO A 51 4.66 -5.70 -20.51
CA PRO A 51 4.29 -4.52 -21.32
C PRO A 51 4.82 -3.18 -20.76
N SER A 52 4.80 -2.99 -19.43
CA SER A 52 5.29 -1.75 -18.81
C SER A 52 6.76 -1.82 -18.39
N GLY A 53 7.33 -3.02 -18.29
CA GLY A 53 8.67 -3.26 -17.76
C GLY A 53 8.79 -3.05 -16.25
N GLN A 54 7.67 -2.91 -15.53
CA GLN A 54 7.71 -2.69 -14.09
C GLN A 54 8.23 -3.90 -13.32
N THR A 55 8.93 -3.61 -12.24
CA THR A 55 9.72 -4.59 -11.48
C THR A 55 9.37 -4.61 -10.00
N LEU A 56 9.70 -5.71 -9.34
CA LEU A 56 9.72 -5.80 -7.88
C LEU A 56 11.03 -6.47 -7.41
N ASP A 57 11.39 -6.23 -6.15
CA ASP A 57 12.43 -6.97 -5.45
C ASP A 57 11.78 -7.95 -4.46
N LEU A 58 12.34 -9.15 -4.34
CA LEU A 58 11.90 -10.15 -3.37
C LEU A 58 12.98 -10.39 -2.31
N TYR A 59 12.58 -10.31 -1.05
CA TYR A 59 13.38 -10.58 0.14
C TYR A 59 12.84 -11.86 0.81
N PRO A 60 13.44 -13.03 0.54
CA PRO A 60 12.94 -14.30 1.07
C PRO A 60 13.24 -14.44 2.57
N ALA A 61 12.29 -15.01 3.32
CA ALA A 61 12.46 -15.39 4.73
C ALA A 61 12.73 -16.90 4.92
N GLY A 62 12.78 -17.66 3.83
CA GLY A 62 13.05 -19.10 3.82
C GLY A 62 11.95 -19.89 3.10
N PRO A 63 12.18 -21.20 2.83
CA PRO A 63 11.18 -22.05 2.18
C PRO A 63 9.90 -22.14 3.00
N GLY A 64 8.75 -22.07 2.33
CA GLY A 64 7.43 -22.18 2.95
C GLY A 64 6.93 -20.90 3.64
N SER A 65 7.73 -19.82 3.64
CA SER A 65 7.31 -18.56 4.25
C SER A 65 6.09 -17.96 3.55
N PRO A 66 5.18 -17.32 4.29
CA PRO A 66 4.14 -16.47 3.71
C PRO A 66 4.77 -15.26 3.01
N LEU A 67 4.03 -14.67 2.07
CA LEU A 67 4.48 -13.53 1.27
C LEU A 67 3.68 -12.28 1.63
N PHE A 68 4.41 -11.19 1.90
CA PHE A 68 3.88 -9.85 2.04
C PHE A 68 4.31 -8.94 0.88
N LEU A 69 3.35 -8.46 0.08
CA LEU A 69 3.56 -7.46 -0.96
C LEU A 69 3.45 -6.04 -0.36
N TRP A 70 4.56 -5.31 -0.34
CA TRP A 70 4.63 -3.90 0.02
C TRP A 70 4.53 -2.98 -1.19
N ILE A 71 3.67 -1.97 -1.07
CA ILE A 71 3.39 -0.97 -2.09
C ILE A 71 3.73 0.42 -1.55
N HIS A 72 4.67 1.10 -2.19
CA HIS A 72 5.11 2.43 -1.74
C HIS A 72 4.05 3.52 -2.00
N GLY A 73 4.15 4.61 -1.24
CA GLY A 73 3.33 5.81 -1.37
C GLY A 73 3.86 6.79 -2.44
N GLY A 74 3.68 8.09 -2.20
CA GLY A 74 4.22 9.13 -3.08
C GLY A 74 3.20 9.77 -4.04
N TYR A 75 1.90 9.70 -3.71
CA TYR A 75 0.82 10.26 -4.52
C TYR A 75 0.86 9.84 -5.99
N TRP A 76 1.23 8.58 -6.22
CA TRP A 76 1.35 7.98 -7.55
C TRP A 76 2.30 8.72 -8.52
N ARG A 77 3.15 9.62 -8.01
CA ARG A 77 4.02 10.51 -8.82
C ARG A 77 5.50 10.41 -8.43
N ALA A 78 5.82 9.77 -7.31
CA ALA A 78 7.17 9.73 -6.77
C ALA A 78 7.45 8.44 -6.00
N LEU A 79 8.71 8.28 -5.60
CA LEU A 79 9.29 7.14 -4.88
C LEU A 79 9.46 5.91 -5.77
N SER A 80 10.05 4.86 -5.20
CA SER A 80 10.35 3.60 -5.86
C SER A 80 10.42 2.44 -4.84
N LYS A 81 10.69 1.23 -5.30
CA LYS A 81 11.05 0.10 -4.45
C LYS A 81 12.38 0.30 -3.73
N ASP A 82 13.32 1.05 -4.33
CA ASP A 82 14.70 1.18 -3.84
C ASP A 82 14.79 2.04 -2.56
N ASP A 83 13.86 2.99 -2.39
CA ASP A 83 13.71 3.81 -1.17
C ASP A 83 12.58 3.31 -0.24
N ASN A 84 12.01 2.13 -0.50
CA ASN A 84 10.93 1.54 0.28
C ASN A 84 11.15 0.06 0.65
N ALA A 85 12.39 -0.41 0.69
CA ALA A 85 12.74 -1.77 1.10
C ALA A 85 12.72 -2.00 2.62
N PHE A 86 12.62 -0.94 3.43
CA PHE A 86 12.66 -1.02 4.90
C PHE A 86 11.67 -1.99 5.56
N PRO A 87 10.47 -2.33 5.04
CA PRO A 87 9.59 -3.31 5.70
C PRO A 87 10.22 -4.71 5.75
N ALA A 88 11.13 -5.04 4.83
CA ALA A 88 11.85 -6.31 4.85
C ALA A 88 12.68 -6.48 6.13
N LEU A 89 13.21 -5.39 6.70
CA LEU A 89 13.98 -5.43 7.95
C LEU A 89 13.13 -5.92 9.14
N GLY A 90 11.85 -5.61 9.18
CA GLY A 90 10.97 -6.05 10.27
C GLY A 90 10.31 -7.40 10.00
N LEU A 91 9.94 -7.68 8.75
CA LEU A 91 9.13 -8.85 8.42
C LEU A 91 9.96 -10.12 8.13
N VAL A 92 11.12 -10.01 7.48
CA VAL A 92 11.98 -11.17 7.20
C VAL A 92 12.44 -11.86 8.50
N PRO A 93 12.88 -11.13 9.56
CA PRO A 93 13.20 -11.77 10.84
C PRO A 93 12.00 -12.43 11.54
N ASN A 94 10.78 -12.02 11.20
CA ASN A 94 9.54 -12.64 11.68
C ASN A 94 9.07 -13.81 10.78
N GLY A 95 9.91 -14.28 9.85
CA GLY A 95 9.61 -15.42 8.98
C GLY A 95 8.70 -15.11 7.79
N VAL A 96 8.49 -13.83 7.47
CA VAL A 96 7.61 -13.39 6.36
C VAL A 96 8.47 -12.87 5.21
N SER A 97 8.35 -13.49 4.02
CA SER A 97 8.99 -13.00 2.81
C SER A 97 8.34 -11.68 2.37
N VAL A 98 9.13 -10.75 1.84
CA VAL A 98 8.62 -9.44 1.40
C VAL A 98 8.91 -9.20 -0.07
N ALA A 99 7.87 -8.92 -0.85
CA ALA A 99 8.01 -8.36 -2.19
C ALA A 99 7.80 -6.84 -2.12
N VAL A 100 8.71 -6.05 -2.70
CA VAL A 100 8.62 -4.59 -2.75
C VAL A 100 8.53 -4.18 -4.22
N MET A 101 7.40 -3.63 -4.63
CA MET A 101 7.13 -3.34 -6.04
C MET A 101 7.31 -1.88 -6.43
N ASN A 102 7.75 -1.65 -7.66
CA ASN A 102 7.53 -0.39 -8.36
C ASN A 102 6.17 -0.39 -9.06
N TYR A 103 5.72 0.78 -9.48
CA TYR A 103 4.67 0.97 -10.48
C TYR A 103 4.97 2.25 -11.28
N ALA A 104 4.41 2.38 -12.48
CA ALA A 104 4.58 3.56 -13.31
C ALA A 104 3.95 4.80 -12.65
N LEU A 105 4.52 5.98 -12.90
CA LEU A 105 4.13 7.19 -12.18
C LEU A 105 3.32 8.15 -13.07
N ALA A 106 2.32 8.78 -12.49
CA ALA A 106 1.60 9.89 -13.09
C ALA A 106 2.54 11.12 -13.24
N PRO A 107 2.36 11.95 -14.29
CA PRO A 107 1.30 11.90 -15.28
C PRO A 107 1.63 11.04 -16.52
N ALA A 108 2.72 10.26 -16.51
CA ALA A 108 3.09 9.44 -17.67
C ALA A 108 2.07 8.31 -17.93
N VAL A 109 1.39 7.85 -16.88
CA VAL A 109 0.27 6.90 -16.94
C VAL A 109 -0.93 7.41 -16.14
N THR A 110 -2.11 6.85 -16.41
CA THR A 110 -3.33 7.12 -15.64
C THR A 110 -3.37 6.29 -14.35
N LEU A 111 -4.22 6.67 -13.39
CA LEU A 111 -4.42 5.88 -12.18
C LEU A 111 -4.96 4.47 -12.47
N ASP A 112 -5.79 4.32 -13.52
CA ASP A 112 -6.28 3.01 -13.96
C ASP A 112 -5.13 2.06 -14.34
N GLU A 113 -4.11 2.59 -15.03
CA GLU A 113 -2.93 1.80 -15.42
C GLU A 113 -2.09 1.45 -14.20
N ILE A 114 -1.94 2.35 -13.23
CA ILE A 114 -1.24 2.07 -11.97
C ILE A 114 -1.95 0.95 -11.20
N VAL A 115 -3.28 1.02 -11.07
CA VAL A 115 -4.09 -0.03 -10.43
C VAL A 115 -3.98 -1.36 -11.19
N ARG A 116 -3.98 -1.34 -12.54
CA ARG A 116 -3.76 -2.52 -13.36
C ARG A 116 -2.38 -3.14 -13.08
N GLN A 117 -1.33 -2.33 -13.01
CA GLN A 117 0.04 -2.79 -12.71
C GLN A 117 0.15 -3.37 -11.30
N THR A 118 -0.52 -2.79 -10.29
CA THR A 118 -0.58 -3.37 -8.94
C THR A 118 -1.23 -4.75 -8.94
N ARG A 119 -2.34 -4.92 -9.67
CA ARG A 119 -3.00 -6.23 -9.83
C ARG A 119 -2.11 -7.22 -10.59
N ALA A 120 -1.39 -6.75 -11.61
CA ALA A 120 -0.42 -7.56 -12.35
C ALA A 120 0.70 -8.09 -11.43
N ALA A 121 1.25 -7.24 -10.54
CA ALA A 121 2.27 -7.65 -9.59
C ALA A 121 1.79 -8.75 -8.65
N LEU A 122 0.58 -8.60 -8.08
CA LEU A 122 0.00 -9.63 -7.22
C LEU A 122 -0.25 -10.94 -8.00
N ALA A 123 -0.79 -10.86 -9.21
CA ALA A 123 -1.06 -12.03 -10.04
C ALA A 123 0.23 -12.75 -10.45
N TRP A 124 1.27 -12.00 -10.77
CA TRP A 124 2.60 -12.53 -11.08
C TRP A 124 3.21 -13.24 -9.87
N LEU A 125 3.16 -12.64 -8.68
CA LEU A 125 3.63 -13.26 -7.44
C LEU A 125 2.87 -14.55 -7.13
N HIS A 126 1.55 -14.56 -7.33
CA HIS A 126 0.73 -15.76 -7.18
C HIS A 126 1.13 -16.88 -8.16
N ALA A 127 1.43 -16.52 -9.42
CA ALA A 127 1.86 -17.48 -10.44
C ALA A 127 3.27 -18.04 -10.17
N GLU A 128 4.20 -17.20 -9.71
CA GLU A 128 5.60 -17.56 -9.48
C GLU A 128 5.86 -18.10 -8.05
N ALA A 129 4.86 -18.17 -7.19
CA ALA A 129 5.00 -18.57 -5.78
C ALA A 129 5.84 -19.84 -5.59
N ALA A 130 5.59 -20.88 -6.40
CA ALA A 130 6.32 -22.14 -6.33
C ALA A 130 7.82 -21.98 -6.67
N ARG A 131 8.16 -21.13 -7.65
CA ARG A 131 9.54 -20.86 -8.06
C ARG A 131 10.34 -20.23 -6.93
N TYR A 132 9.69 -19.38 -6.14
CA TYR A 132 10.29 -18.68 -5.01
C TYR A 132 10.04 -19.37 -3.65
N ARG A 133 9.56 -20.63 -3.67
CA ARG A 133 9.30 -21.45 -2.47
C ARG A 133 8.32 -20.82 -1.49
N ILE A 134 7.35 -20.08 -2.00
CA ILE A 134 6.21 -19.55 -1.24
C ILE A 134 5.11 -20.61 -1.29
N GLU A 135 4.77 -21.18 -0.13
CA GLU A 135 3.76 -22.25 -0.02
C GLU A 135 2.33 -21.72 0.04
N GLU A 136 2.11 -20.63 0.78
CA GLU A 136 0.79 -20.00 0.85
C GLU A 136 0.49 -19.23 -0.44
N ARG A 137 -0.59 -19.63 -1.14
CA ARG A 137 -1.04 -18.95 -2.35
C ARG A 137 -1.85 -17.68 -2.09
N ARG A 138 -2.25 -17.44 -0.85
CA ARG A 138 -2.86 -16.18 -0.45
C ARG A 138 -1.76 -15.21 -0.04
N ILE A 139 -1.76 -14.02 -0.61
CA ILE A 139 -0.71 -13.03 -0.43
C ILE A 139 -1.19 -11.99 0.57
N HIS A 140 -0.37 -11.68 1.56
CA HIS A 140 -0.60 -10.54 2.43
C HIS A 140 -0.16 -9.28 1.69
N VAL A 141 -0.94 -8.21 1.74
CA VAL A 141 -0.61 -6.95 1.07
C VAL A 141 -0.52 -5.84 2.09
N GLY A 142 0.29 -4.83 1.80
CA GLY A 142 0.23 -3.59 2.53
C GLY A 142 0.87 -2.45 1.79
N GLY A 143 0.56 -1.25 2.24
CA GLY A 143 1.12 -0.05 1.65
C GLY A 143 0.79 1.18 2.47
N SER A 144 1.50 2.26 2.15
CA SER A 144 1.31 3.56 2.79
C SER A 144 0.81 4.60 1.81
N SER A 145 -0.12 5.46 2.24
CA SER A 145 -0.61 6.59 1.45
C SER A 145 -1.22 6.13 0.12
N ALA A 146 -0.69 6.58 -1.03
CA ALA A 146 -1.02 6.04 -2.35
C ALA A 146 -0.86 4.51 -2.45
N GLY A 147 0.13 3.91 -1.77
CA GLY A 147 0.27 2.46 -1.69
C GLY A 147 -0.79 1.80 -0.80
N GLY A 148 -1.27 2.50 0.23
CA GLY A 148 -2.40 2.06 1.03
C GLY A 148 -3.70 2.07 0.23
N HIS A 149 -3.88 3.06 -0.65
CA HIS A 149 -4.93 3.07 -1.67
C HIS A 149 -4.83 1.85 -2.60
N LEU A 150 -3.65 1.58 -3.17
CA LEU A 150 -3.42 0.47 -4.08
C LEU A 150 -3.66 -0.89 -3.40
N GLY A 151 -3.28 -1.03 -2.13
CA GLY A 151 -3.65 -2.19 -1.31
C GLY A 151 -5.17 -2.34 -1.13
N GLY A 152 -5.88 -1.23 -0.95
CA GLY A 152 -7.35 -1.21 -0.98
C GLY A 152 -7.92 -1.67 -2.33
N MET A 153 -7.30 -1.27 -3.45
CA MET A 153 -7.71 -1.70 -4.80
C MET A 153 -7.43 -3.18 -5.09
N LEU A 154 -6.49 -3.80 -4.37
CA LEU A 154 -6.28 -5.26 -4.37
C LEU A 154 -7.34 -6.00 -3.55
N LEU A 155 -7.80 -5.42 -2.43
CA LEU A 155 -8.92 -5.96 -1.64
C LEU A 155 -10.29 -5.81 -2.32
N ALA A 156 -10.40 -4.92 -3.30
CA ALA A 156 -11.62 -4.69 -4.05
C ALA A 156 -12.08 -5.94 -4.84
N GLY A 157 -13.39 -6.04 -5.08
CA GLY A 157 -13.97 -7.11 -5.89
C GLY A 157 -13.80 -6.91 -7.40
N GLY A 158 -14.17 -7.94 -8.17
CA GLY A 158 -14.44 -7.83 -9.62
C GLY A 158 -13.23 -7.78 -10.57
N TRP A 159 -11.99 -7.78 -10.07
CA TRP A 159 -10.80 -7.72 -10.94
C TRP A 159 -10.12 -9.07 -11.16
N HIS A 160 -10.29 -10.01 -10.23
CA HIS A 160 -9.57 -11.29 -10.17
C HIS A 160 -9.62 -12.09 -11.48
N GLY A 161 -10.79 -12.19 -12.11
CA GLY A 161 -10.99 -12.93 -13.36
C GLY A 161 -10.15 -12.40 -14.53
N ALA A 162 -9.91 -11.08 -14.60
CA ALA A 162 -9.09 -10.48 -15.66
C ALA A 162 -7.61 -10.85 -15.56
N PHE A 163 -7.16 -11.31 -14.39
CA PHE A 163 -5.79 -11.72 -14.11
C PHE A 163 -5.64 -13.22 -13.83
N GLY A 164 -6.73 -13.99 -13.91
CA GLY A 164 -6.69 -15.44 -13.69
C GLY A 164 -6.31 -15.86 -12.27
N VAL A 165 -6.62 -15.04 -11.26
CA VAL A 165 -6.36 -15.34 -9.84
C VAL A 165 -7.66 -15.69 -9.09
N PRO A 166 -7.60 -16.45 -7.99
CA PRO A 166 -8.76 -16.69 -7.13
C PRO A 166 -9.29 -15.41 -6.47
N GLU A 167 -10.59 -15.34 -6.17
CA GLU A 167 -11.19 -14.19 -5.46
C GLU A 167 -10.69 -14.03 -4.02
N ASP A 168 -10.13 -15.08 -3.42
CA ASP A 168 -9.53 -15.05 -2.07
C ASP A 168 -8.00 -14.99 -2.09
N VAL A 169 -7.39 -14.62 -3.22
CA VAL A 169 -5.93 -14.49 -3.38
C VAL A 169 -5.27 -13.53 -2.38
N VAL A 170 -6.02 -12.57 -1.81
CA VAL A 170 -5.51 -11.71 -0.74
C VAL A 170 -5.79 -12.32 0.64
N ALA A 171 -4.74 -12.57 1.42
CA ALA A 171 -4.82 -13.11 2.79
C ALA A 171 -5.22 -12.04 3.80
N SER A 172 -4.56 -10.89 3.74
CA SER A 172 -4.80 -9.73 4.60
C SER A 172 -4.32 -8.44 3.95
N GLY A 173 -4.83 -7.29 4.40
CA GLY A 173 -4.35 -5.98 3.99
C GLY A 173 -3.91 -5.13 5.19
N LEU A 174 -2.65 -4.70 5.24
CA LEU A 174 -2.19 -3.63 6.13
C LEU A 174 -2.22 -2.30 5.37
N LEU A 175 -3.26 -1.50 5.58
CA LEU A 175 -3.44 -0.23 4.88
C LEU A 175 -3.10 0.91 5.83
N LEU A 176 -1.98 1.58 5.54
CA LEU A 176 -1.50 2.72 6.32
C LEU A 176 -1.89 4.01 5.62
N SER A 177 -2.69 4.84 6.29
CA SER A 177 -2.99 6.23 5.88
C SER A 177 -3.44 6.34 4.42
N GLY A 178 -4.20 5.33 3.96
CA GLY A 178 -4.56 5.17 2.56
C GLY A 178 -5.69 6.10 2.11
N LEU A 179 -5.69 6.43 0.83
CA LEU A 179 -6.71 7.27 0.18
C LEU A 179 -7.82 6.37 -0.34
N MET A 180 -8.90 6.19 0.41
CA MET A 180 -9.93 5.18 0.14
C MET A 180 -11.11 5.70 -0.69
N ASP A 181 -11.29 7.02 -0.68
CA ASP A 181 -12.23 7.81 -1.47
C ASP A 181 -11.45 8.96 -2.13
N LEU A 182 -11.36 8.94 -3.46
CA LEU A 182 -10.58 9.90 -4.23
C LEU A 182 -11.38 11.10 -4.70
N GLU A 183 -12.71 11.14 -4.47
CA GLU A 183 -13.54 12.27 -4.89
C GLU A 183 -13.03 13.62 -4.36
N PRO A 184 -12.61 13.75 -3.08
CA PRO A 184 -12.07 15.02 -2.58
C PRO A 184 -10.82 15.49 -3.32
N LEU A 185 -10.01 14.57 -3.85
CA LEU A 185 -8.73 14.88 -4.50
C LEU A 185 -8.92 15.56 -5.86
N ILE A 186 -10.10 15.42 -6.49
CA ILE A 186 -10.44 16.15 -7.73
C ILE A 186 -10.29 17.67 -7.52
N HIS A 187 -10.48 18.13 -6.29
CA HIS A 187 -10.50 19.54 -5.94
C HIS A 187 -9.17 20.05 -5.36
N THR A 188 -8.16 19.21 -5.16
CA THR A 188 -6.88 19.60 -4.59
C THR A 188 -5.79 19.78 -5.65
N HIS A 189 -4.65 20.34 -5.25
CA HIS A 189 -3.43 20.43 -6.04
C HIS A 189 -2.93 19.08 -6.55
N ILE A 190 -3.32 17.96 -5.92
CA ILE A 190 -3.02 16.60 -6.38
C ILE A 190 -3.56 16.34 -7.78
N ASN A 191 -4.70 16.95 -8.10
CA ASN A 191 -5.31 16.75 -9.41
C ASN A 191 -4.53 17.40 -10.57
N ALA A 192 -3.54 18.26 -10.27
CA ALA A 192 -2.68 18.85 -11.29
C ALA A 192 -1.87 17.80 -12.08
N TRP A 193 -1.58 16.64 -11.48
CA TRP A 193 -0.92 15.52 -12.17
C TRP A 193 -1.83 14.30 -12.35
N MET A 194 -2.77 14.06 -11.42
CA MET A 194 -3.63 12.89 -11.51
C MET A 194 -4.72 13.02 -12.58
N ARG A 195 -5.17 14.26 -12.89
CA ARG A 195 -6.18 14.54 -13.91
C ARG A 195 -7.45 13.68 -13.78
N LEU A 196 -7.86 13.44 -12.53
CA LEU A 196 -9.10 12.75 -12.19
C LEU A 196 -10.32 13.62 -12.52
N ASP A 197 -11.32 12.94 -13.03
CA ASP A 197 -12.71 13.37 -13.10
C ASP A 197 -13.54 12.57 -12.08
N PRO A 198 -14.84 12.91 -11.89
CA PRO A 198 -15.69 12.19 -10.94
C PRO A 198 -15.80 10.68 -11.20
N GLU A 199 -15.76 10.25 -12.46
CA GLU A 199 -15.92 8.84 -12.82
C GLU A 199 -14.66 8.03 -12.49
N SER A 200 -13.50 8.53 -12.92
CA SER A 200 -12.19 7.92 -12.66
C SER A 200 -11.84 7.94 -11.17
N ALA A 201 -12.17 9.01 -10.44
CA ALA A 201 -12.01 9.05 -8.99
C ALA A 201 -12.87 7.97 -8.32
N ARG A 202 -14.15 7.87 -8.69
CA ARG A 202 -15.07 6.87 -8.13
C ARG A 202 -14.62 5.44 -8.41
N ARG A 203 -14.28 5.13 -9.67
CA ARG A 203 -13.80 3.80 -10.09
C ARG A 203 -12.52 3.39 -9.38
N ASN A 204 -11.63 4.34 -9.09
CA ASN A 204 -10.38 4.10 -8.38
C ASN A 204 -10.49 4.34 -6.87
N SER A 205 -11.68 4.40 -6.30
CA SER A 205 -11.86 4.50 -4.84
C SER A 205 -12.20 3.14 -4.25
N PRO A 206 -11.30 2.51 -3.46
CA PRO A 206 -11.58 1.25 -2.77
C PRO A 206 -12.89 1.25 -1.99
N LEU A 207 -13.26 2.39 -1.40
CA LEU A 207 -14.50 2.57 -0.65
C LEU A 207 -15.76 2.24 -1.47
N HIS A 208 -15.69 2.36 -2.80
CA HIS A 208 -16.82 2.12 -3.71
C HIS A 208 -16.74 0.77 -4.44
N ALA A 209 -15.73 -0.06 -4.12
CA ALA A 209 -15.45 -1.31 -4.81
C ALA A 209 -15.28 -2.50 -3.84
N LEU A 210 -15.91 -2.43 -2.67
CA LEU A 210 -15.87 -3.52 -1.68
C LEU A 210 -16.37 -4.84 -2.30
N PRO A 211 -15.71 -5.97 -2.02
CA PRO A 211 -16.19 -7.26 -2.47
C PRO A 211 -17.47 -7.66 -1.73
N GLU A 212 -18.34 -8.45 -2.37
CA GLU A 212 -19.55 -8.97 -1.72
C GLU A 212 -19.22 -9.87 -0.52
N ARG A 213 -18.12 -10.63 -0.61
CA ARG A 213 -17.58 -11.50 0.44
C ARG A 213 -16.07 -11.42 0.41
N SER A 214 -15.44 -11.34 1.59
CA SER A 214 -13.98 -11.41 1.69
C SER A 214 -13.54 -12.30 2.84
N ARG A 215 -12.54 -13.15 2.57
CA ARG A 215 -11.77 -13.87 3.60
C ARG A 215 -10.54 -13.08 4.04
N ALA A 216 -10.27 -11.93 3.44
CA ALA A 216 -9.13 -11.12 3.80
C ALA A 216 -9.35 -10.43 5.15
N ARG A 217 -8.30 -10.37 5.96
CA ARG A 217 -8.32 -9.64 7.24
C ARG A 217 -7.74 -8.23 7.02
N LEU A 218 -8.52 -7.19 7.32
CA LEU A 218 -8.06 -5.80 7.21
C LEU A 218 -7.40 -5.32 8.52
N LEU A 219 -6.19 -4.81 8.42
CA LEU A 219 -5.53 -3.99 9.43
C LEU A 219 -5.46 -2.56 8.90
N ALA A 220 -6.34 -1.69 9.42
CA ALA A 220 -6.34 -0.27 9.07
C ALA A 220 -5.56 0.52 10.11
N SER A 221 -4.66 1.41 9.69
CA SER A 221 -3.93 2.27 10.62
C SER A 221 -3.64 3.64 10.01
N VAL A 222 -3.54 4.64 10.88
CA VAL A 222 -3.25 6.03 10.57
C VAL A 222 -2.54 6.64 11.76
N GLY A 223 -1.56 7.48 11.51
CA GLY A 223 -0.80 8.18 12.53
C GLY A 223 -1.66 9.17 13.31
N GLY A 224 -1.47 9.24 14.62
CA GLY A 224 -2.21 10.20 15.46
C GLY A 224 -1.88 11.65 15.15
N LEU A 225 -0.68 11.91 14.61
CA LEU A 225 -0.18 13.24 14.24
C LEU A 225 -0.53 13.63 12.79
N GLU A 226 -1.30 12.80 12.08
CA GLU A 226 -1.77 13.11 10.72
C GLU A 226 -2.98 14.07 10.71
N SER A 227 -3.30 14.58 9.53
CA SER A 227 -4.49 15.41 9.32
C SER A 227 -5.80 14.63 9.55
N ASP A 228 -6.89 15.37 9.71
CA ASP A 228 -8.20 14.76 9.94
C ASP A 228 -8.71 14.06 8.68
N ALA A 229 -8.33 14.51 7.49
CA ALA A 229 -8.68 13.82 6.24
C ALA A 229 -8.11 12.40 6.14
N PHE A 230 -6.84 12.18 6.48
CA PHE A 230 -6.27 10.82 6.46
C PHE A 230 -6.91 9.93 7.53
N LYS A 231 -7.23 10.51 8.69
CA LYS A 231 -7.95 9.80 9.77
C LYS A 231 -9.36 9.42 9.30
N ASP A 232 -10.11 10.35 8.73
CA ASP A 232 -11.46 10.11 8.21
C ASP A 232 -11.48 9.04 7.11
N GLN A 233 -10.59 9.12 6.13
CA GLN A 233 -10.42 8.13 5.07
C GLN A 233 -10.23 6.72 5.64
N THR A 234 -9.32 6.58 6.60
CA THR A 234 -9.01 5.30 7.26
C THR A 234 -10.22 4.75 8.02
N GLU A 235 -10.87 5.59 8.82
CA GLU A 235 -12.02 5.18 9.63
C GLU A 235 -13.26 4.87 8.80
N ARG A 236 -13.53 5.65 7.73
CA ARG A 236 -14.65 5.41 6.81
C ARG A 236 -14.49 4.08 6.08
N TYR A 237 -13.30 3.78 5.58
CA TYR A 237 -13.05 2.52 4.91
C TYR A 237 -13.15 1.32 5.86
N LEU A 238 -12.57 1.40 7.06
CA LEU A 238 -12.70 0.35 8.06
C LEU A 238 -14.17 0.11 8.45
N ARG A 239 -14.95 1.19 8.65
CA ARG A 239 -16.39 1.08 8.94
C ARG A 239 -17.16 0.44 7.78
N ALA A 240 -16.88 0.84 6.55
CA ALA A 240 -17.54 0.25 5.38
C ALA A 240 -17.18 -1.24 5.22
N TRP A 241 -15.90 -1.59 5.38
CA TRP A 241 -15.41 -2.97 5.32
C TRP A 241 -16.08 -3.87 6.38
N THR A 242 -16.07 -3.44 7.65
CA THR A 242 -16.67 -4.20 8.74
C THR A 242 -18.20 -4.19 8.70
N GLY A 243 -18.81 -3.09 8.25
CA GLY A 243 -20.25 -2.99 7.99
C GLY A 243 -20.75 -3.92 6.88
N ALA A 244 -19.89 -4.27 5.91
CA ALA A 244 -20.15 -5.30 4.91
C ALA A 244 -19.97 -6.74 5.44
N GLY A 245 -19.64 -6.91 6.73
CA GLY A 245 -19.46 -8.23 7.37
C GLY A 245 -18.06 -8.81 7.25
N HIS A 246 -17.10 -8.06 6.70
CA HIS A 246 -15.72 -8.54 6.53
C HIS A 246 -14.89 -8.34 7.81
N ALA A 247 -13.88 -9.20 8.01
CA ALA A 247 -13.01 -9.10 9.17
C ALA A 247 -12.04 -7.92 9.04
N GLY A 248 -12.07 -6.98 10.00
CA GLY A 248 -11.16 -5.85 10.04
C GLY A 248 -11.01 -5.25 11.42
N ARG A 249 -9.84 -4.66 11.70
CA ARG A 249 -9.60 -3.90 12.93
C ARG A 249 -8.67 -2.73 12.69
N ARG A 250 -8.73 -1.76 13.60
CA ARG A 250 -7.80 -0.64 13.69
C ARG A 250 -6.55 -1.04 14.48
N ILE A 251 -5.38 -0.55 14.05
CA ILE A 251 -4.17 -0.52 14.87
C ILE A 251 -3.87 0.94 15.23
N ALA A 252 -3.80 1.25 16.52
CA ALA A 252 -3.54 2.60 16.99
C ALA A 252 -2.04 2.94 16.93
N MET A 253 -1.72 4.07 16.28
CA MET A 253 -0.35 4.60 16.15
C MET A 253 -0.32 6.10 16.56
N PRO A 254 -0.68 6.44 17.81
CA PRO A 254 -0.95 7.83 18.22
C PRO A 254 0.25 8.77 18.13
N GLY A 255 1.48 8.23 18.30
CA GLY A 255 2.71 9.01 18.28
C GLY A 255 3.36 9.14 16.89
N TYR A 256 2.70 8.68 15.84
CA TYR A 256 3.27 8.63 14.49
C TYR A 256 2.63 9.66 13.57
N ASN A 257 3.44 10.17 12.64
CA ASN A 257 3.06 11.00 11.51
C ASN A 257 2.88 10.15 10.23
N HIS A 258 2.57 10.80 9.11
CA HIS A 258 2.28 10.15 7.82
C HIS A 258 3.45 9.32 7.25
N PHE A 259 4.69 9.67 7.60
CA PHE A 259 5.89 9.04 7.09
C PHE A 259 6.47 8.01 8.07
N ASP A 260 6.63 8.36 9.34
CA ASP A 260 7.26 7.45 10.30
C ASP A 260 6.38 6.24 10.67
N ILE A 261 5.06 6.32 10.48
CA ILE A 261 4.16 5.17 10.64
C ILE A 261 4.56 4.00 9.74
N ALA A 262 4.83 4.25 8.47
CA ALA A 262 5.25 3.20 7.54
C ALA A 262 6.67 2.74 7.86
N LEU A 263 7.58 3.68 8.16
CA LEU A 263 8.96 3.36 8.52
C LEU A 263 9.04 2.45 9.76
N SER A 264 8.07 2.52 10.66
CA SER A 264 7.99 1.65 11.85
C SER A 264 7.93 0.15 11.52
N LEU A 265 7.54 -0.23 10.29
CA LEU A 265 7.59 -1.62 9.82
C LEU A 265 9.01 -2.20 9.72
N ARG A 266 10.05 -1.36 9.76
CA ARG A 266 11.44 -1.83 9.79
C ARG A 266 11.82 -2.50 11.10
N GLU A 267 11.07 -2.24 12.18
CA GLU A 267 11.36 -2.74 13.51
C GLU A 267 10.72 -4.13 13.69
N PRO A 268 11.48 -5.22 13.88
CA PRO A 268 10.92 -6.57 14.01
C PRO A 268 9.94 -6.73 15.18
N ASP A 269 10.26 -6.07 16.29
CA ASP A 269 9.40 -5.99 17.49
C ASP A 269 8.44 -4.79 17.45
N GLY A 270 8.29 -4.15 16.29
CA GLY A 270 7.36 -3.05 16.07
C GLY A 270 5.90 -3.52 16.12
N THR A 271 5.00 -2.62 16.51
CA THR A 271 3.55 -2.90 16.57
C THR A 271 3.00 -3.42 15.23
N LEU A 272 3.38 -2.76 14.12
CA LEU A 272 2.89 -3.14 12.80
C LEU A 272 3.50 -4.46 12.29
N ALA A 273 4.81 -4.67 12.48
CA ALA A 273 5.50 -5.88 12.05
C ALA A 273 4.92 -7.13 12.73
N ARG A 274 4.77 -7.09 14.07
CA ARG A 274 4.12 -8.18 14.82
C ARG A 274 2.66 -8.40 14.42
N ALA A 275 1.94 -7.32 14.10
CA ALA A 275 0.55 -7.45 13.68
C ALA A 275 0.40 -8.14 12.31
N VAL A 276 1.33 -7.89 11.38
CA VAL A 276 1.39 -8.61 10.09
C VAL A 276 1.79 -10.07 10.33
N ALA A 277 2.89 -10.31 11.05
CA ALA A 277 3.37 -11.66 11.32
C ALA A 277 2.33 -12.55 12.01
N ALA A 278 1.48 -11.98 12.87
CA ALA A 278 0.40 -12.72 13.54
C ALA A 278 -0.80 -13.09 12.63
N LEU A 279 -0.84 -12.60 11.39
CA LEU A 279 -1.83 -12.97 10.38
C LEU A 279 -1.31 -14.01 9.38
N CYS A 280 0.01 -14.15 9.32
CA CYS A 280 0.77 -15.04 8.47
C CYS A 280 0.92 -16.44 9.09
#